data_AF-A0A533QNA7-F1
#
_entry.id   AF-A0A533QNA7-F1
#
_cell.length_a   1.000
_cell.length_b   1.000
_cell.length_c   1.000
_cell.angle_alpha   90.00
_cell.angle_beta   90.00
_cell.angle_gamma   90.00
#
_symmetry.space_group_name_H-M   'P 1'
#
loop_
_entity.id
_entity.type
_entity.pdbx_description
1 polymer ?
#
loop_
_entity_poly.entity_id
_entity_poly.type
_entity_poly.pdbx_seq_one_letter_code
_entity_poly.pdbx_strand_id
1 'polypeptide(L)'
;MARVTFFEKSGCAANARQKALLLAAGHELDVRDLRRHYWSNLRLLEFLGDLPVAQWFNPAAPAVRSGVIVPQELDEATALVLLRNNPLLIRRPLLQVGDERRVGFDAAAIDSWIGLRQVPPDELEGCRLRRFAEDRSAVPAANGGKAACCRVEPATDDSPGHP
;
A
#
# COMPACT_ATOMS: atom_id res chain seq x y z
N MET A 1 -3.25 21.57 0.90
CA MET A 1 -2.12 20.77 1.44
C MET A 1 -2.47 20.37 2.86
N ALA A 2 -2.49 19.07 3.15
CA ALA A 2 -2.84 18.52 4.46
C ALA A 2 -1.65 17.79 5.07
N ARG A 3 -1.58 17.74 6.41
CA ARG A 3 -0.60 16.94 7.18
C ARG A 3 -1.26 15.65 7.63
N VAL A 4 -0.81 14.53 7.07
CA VAL A 4 -1.39 13.20 7.30
C VAL A 4 -0.46 12.40 8.20
N THR A 5 -0.92 12.08 9.41
CA THR A 5 -0.22 11.10 10.26
C THR A 5 -0.65 9.71 9.81
N PHE A 6 0.30 8.91 9.34
CA PHE A 6 0.09 7.59 8.77
C PHE A 6 0.66 6.53 9.71
N PHE A 7 -0.21 5.83 10.45
CA PHE A 7 0.23 4.76 11.34
C PHE A 7 0.28 3.43 10.60
N GLU A 8 1.47 2.83 10.59
CA GLU A 8 1.69 1.56 9.91
C GLU A 8 2.54 0.57 10.70
N LYS A 9 2.61 -0.67 10.19
CA LYS A 9 3.69 -1.59 10.50
C LYS A 9 4.66 -1.54 9.33
N SER A 10 5.93 -1.27 9.60
CA SER A 10 6.98 -1.22 8.58
C SER A 10 7.02 -2.52 7.73
N GLY A 11 7.31 -2.37 6.44
CA GLY A 11 7.54 -3.50 5.53
C GLY A 11 6.33 -4.02 4.74
N CYS A 12 5.23 -3.28 4.63
CA CYS A 12 4.09 -3.66 3.79
C CYS A 12 4.10 -2.92 2.44
N ALA A 13 4.14 -3.66 1.33
CA ALA A 13 4.15 -3.08 -0.03
C ALA A 13 2.88 -2.29 -0.36
N ALA A 14 1.71 -2.69 0.17
CA ALA A 14 0.46 -1.96 0.00
C ALA A 14 0.56 -0.54 0.60
N ASN A 15 1.16 -0.41 1.77
CA ASN A 15 1.32 0.90 2.42
C ASN A 15 2.27 1.81 1.64
N ALA A 16 3.31 1.25 1.01
CA ALA A 16 4.21 2.05 0.17
C ALA A 16 3.46 2.75 -0.97
N ARG A 17 2.52 2.04 -1.62
CA ARG A 17 1.66 2.61 -2.67
C ARG A 17 0.72 3.70 -2.11
N GLN A 18 0.09 3.44 -0.96
CA GLN A 18 -0.81 4.40 -0.30
C GLN A 18 -0.10 5.71 0.08
N LYS A 19 1.11 5.61 0.63
CA LYS A 19 1.95 6.78 0.95
C LYS A 19 2.36 7.54 -0.31
N ALA A 20 2.71 6.83 -1.39
CA ALA A 20 3.05 7.46 -2.67
C ALA A 20 1.87 8.27 -3.24
N LEU A 21 0.64 7.76 -3.15
CA LEU A 21 -0.57 8.49 -3.57
C LEU A 21 -0.76 9.79 -2.78
N LEU A 22 -0.59 9.73 -1.46
CA LEU A 22 -0.71 10.90 -0.59
C LEU A 22 0.39 11.95 -0.87
N LEU A 23 1.64 11.51 -1.13
CA LEU A 23 2.74 12.41 -1.54
C LEU A 23 2.47 13.04 -2.91
N ALA A 24 2.02 12.25 -3.88
CA ALA A 24 1.70 12.72 -5.23
C ALA A 24 0.57 13.76 -5.22
N ALA A 25 -0.39 13.61 -4.30
CA ALA A 25 -1.43 14.61 -4.04
C ALA A 25 -0.89 15.92 -3.42
N GLY A 26 0.39 15.96 -3.04
CA GLY A 26 1.05 17.10 -2.40
C GLY A 26 0.65 17.27 -0.94
N HIS A 27 0.43 16.17 -0.24
CA HIS A 27 0.27 16.17 1.21
C HIS A 27 1.58 15.83 1.91
N GLU A 28 1.73 16.32 3.13
CA GLU A 28 2.82 15.93 4.02
C GLU A 28 2.43 14.64 4.75
N LEU A 29 3.34 13.67 4.83
CA LEU A 29 3.12 12.46 5.63
C LEU A 29 4.07 12.39 6.83
N ASP A 30 3.49 12.16 8.00
CA ASP A 30 4.19 11.77 9.22
C ASP A 30 3.96 10.27 9.47
N VAL A 31 4.94 9.43 9.12
CA VAL A 31 4.81 7.97 9.19
C VAL A 31 5.21 7.48 10.58
N ARG A 32 4.29 6.80 11.27
CA ARG A 32 4.51 6.28 12.63
C ARG A 32 4.35 4.77 12.70
N ASP A 33 5.21 4.09 13.46
CA ASP A 33 5.05 2.65 13.70
C ASP A 33 4.02 2.42 14.82
N LEU A 34 2.94 1.71 14.50
CA LEU A 34 1.86 1.34 15.42
C LEU A 34 2.39 0.64 16.69
N ARG A 35 3.46 -0.15 16.57
CA ARG A 35 4.05 -0.91 17.71
C ARG A 35 4.83 -0.02 18.67
N ARG A 36 5.32 1.12 18.19
CA ARG A 36 6.10 2.07 19.00
C ARG A 36 5.22 3.13 19.63
N HIS A 37 3.95 3.19 19.25
CA HIS A 37 3.00 4.14 19.78
C HIS A 37 2.26 3.55 20.98
N TYR A 38 2.08 4.38 22.01
CA TYR A 38 1.24 4.02 23.15
C TYR A 38 -0.23 4.23 22.79
N TRP A 39 -1.04 3.19 22.95
CA TRP A 39 -2.48 3.22 22.68
C TRP A 39 -3.26 3.26 23.99
N SER A 40 -3.93 4.37 24.27
CA SER A 40 -4.95 4.42 25.31
C SER A 40 -6.31 4.01 24.72
N ASN A 41 -7.23 3.57 25.58
CA ASN A 41 -8.59 3.24 25.16
C ASN A 41 -9.25 4.43 24.46
N LEU A 42 -9.09 5.63 25.01
CA LEU A 42 -9.61 6.86 24.42
C LEU A 42 -9.02 7.09 23.02
N ARG A 43 -7.70 7.00 22.85
CA ARG A 43 -7.05 7.12 21.54
C ARG A 43 -7.57 6.10 20.54
N LEU A 44 -7.74 4.84 20.95
CA LEU A 44 -8.28 3.79 20.07
C LEU A 44 -9.71 4.12 19.64
N LEU A 45 -10.56 4.55 20.57
CA LEU A 45 -11.94 4.94 20.29
C LEU A 45 -12.02 6.18 19.38
N GLU A 46 -11.07 7.11 19.44
CA GLU A 46 -11.03 8.24 18.50
C GLU A 46 -10.90 7.79 17.03
N PHE A 47 -10.35 6.58 16.76
CA PHE A 47 -10.28 6.02 15.41
C PHE A 47 -11.40 5.01 15.14
N LEU A 48 -11.76 4.22 16.15
CA LEU A 48 -12.54 3.00 16.00
C LEU A 48 -13.99 3.16 16.45
N GLY A 49 -14.32 4.19 17.24
CA GLY A 49 -15.62 4.35 17.88
C GLY A 49 -16.78 4.49 16.91
N ASP A 50 -16.53 4.97 15.69
CA ASP A 50 -17.54 5.07 14.62
C ASP A 50 -17.77 3.75 13.86
N LEU A 51 -17.00 2.71 14.16
CA LEU A 51 -17.04 1.41 13.49
C LEU A 51 -17.50 0.31 14.45
N PRO A 52 -18.18 -0.74 13.95
CA PRO A 52 -18.47 -1.91 14.78
C PRO A 52 -17.17 -2.62 15.18
N VAL A 53 -17.15 -3.21 16.38
CA VAL A 53 -16.00 -3.90 16.98
C VAL A 53 -15.34 -4.91 16.02
N ALA A 54 -16.14 -5.64 15.26
CA ALA A 54 -15.64 -6.61 14.26
C ALA A 54 -14.70 -5.97 13.21
N GLN A 55 -14.89 -4.69 12.91
CA GLN A 55 -14.08 -3.94 11.93
C GLN A 55 -12.83 -3.31 12.54
N TRP A 56 -12.61 -3.42 13.85
CA TRP A 56 -11.41 -2.88 14.50
C TRP A 56 -10.18 -3.74 14.27
N PHE A 57 -10.38 -5.01 13.97
CA PHE A 57 -9.33 -6.00 13.86
C PHE A 57 -8.84 -6.14 12.41
N ASN A 58 -7.54 -6.38 12.26
CA ASN A 58 -6.94 -6.76 10.99
C ASN A 58 -7.25 -8.24 10.70
N PRO A 59 -8.04 -8.57 9.67
CA PRO A 59 -8.40 -9.96 9.35
C PRO A 59 -7.18 -10.80 8.94
N ALA A 60 -6.10 -10.16 8.47
CA ALA A 60 -4.86 -10.85 8.14
C ALA A 60 -3.95 -11.11 9.37
N ALA A 61 -4.35 -10.68 10.57
CA ALA A 61 -3.58 -10.97 11.78
C ALA A 61 -3.62 -12.49 12.07
N PRO A 62 -2.49 -13.13 12.42
CA PRO A 62 -2.45 -14.57 12.67
C PRO A 62 -3.45 -15.04 13.73
N ALA A 63 -3.66 -14.27 14.79
CA ALA A 63 -4.62 -14.60 15.86
C ALA A 63 -6.08 -14.58 15.38
N VAL A 64 -6.44 -13.68 14.46
CA VAL A 64 -7.78 -13.64 13.86
C VAL A 64 -7.92 -14.77 12.84
N ARG A 65 -6.92 -14.95 11.97
CA ARG A 65 -6.91 -15.99 10.94
C ARG A 65 -6.95 -17.41 11.51
N SER A 66 -6.34 -17.63 12.67
CA SER A 66 -6.36 -18.93 13.37
C SER A 66 -7.62 -19.16 14.20
N GLY A 67 -8.51 -18.15 14.31
CA GLY A 67 -9.72 -18.24 15.13
C GLY A 67 -9.47 -18.13 16.64
N VAL A 68 -8.25 -17.82 17.08
CA VAL A 68 -7.95 -17.55 18.49
C VAL A 68 -8.68 -16.29 18.98
N ILE A 69 -8.86 -15.32 18.08
CA ILE A 69 -9.64 -14.11 18.31
C ILE A 69 -10.76 -14.08 17.28
N VAL A 70 -12.01 -14.02 17.74
CA VAL A 70 -13.20 -13.91 16.90
C VAL A 70 -13.81 -12.52 17.09
N PRO A 71 -13.49 -11.54 16.22
CA PRO A 71 -13.93 -10.14 16.39
C PRO A 71 -15.45 -9.96 16.49
N GLN A 72 -16.22 -10.88 15.91
CA GLN A 72 -17.68 -10.85 15.89
C GLN A 72 -18.31 -11.21 17.24
N GLU A 73 -17.58 -11.92 18.11
CA GLU A 73 -18.07 -12.37 19.42
C GLU A 73 -17.56 -11.49 20.57
N LEU A 74 -16.70 -10.51 20.27
CA LEU A 74 -16.10 -9.64 21.27
C LEU A 74 -16.96 -8.42 21.57
N ASP A 75 -17.05 -8.07 22.85
CA ASP A 75 -17.53 -6.78 23.29
C ASP A 75 -16.44 -5.70 23.14
N GLU A 76 -16.87 -4.44 23.15
CA GLU A 76 -16.00 -3.27 23.01
C GLU A 76 -14.89 -3.23 24.07
N ALA A 77 -15.20 -3.49 25.34
CA ALA A 77 -14.23 -3.36 26.42
C ALA A 77 -13.12 -4.43 26.28
N THR A 78 -13.50 -5.68 26.01
CA THR A 78 -12.56 -6.77 25.76
C THR A 78 -11.72 -6.49 24.51
N ALA A 79 -12.34 -6.00 23.44
CA ALA A 79 -11.63 -5.65 22.22
C ALA A 79 -10.57 -4.57 22.46
N LEU A 80 -10.89 -3.49 23.19
CA LEU A 80 -9.92 -2.44 23.52
C LEU A 80 -8.72 -2.98 24.30
N VAL A 81 -8.95 -3.88 25.27
CA VAL A 81 -7.86 -4.51 26.03
C VAL A 81 -6.96 -5.33 25.11
N LEU A 82 -7.52 -6.12 24.20
CA LEU A 82 -6.75 -6.92 23.25
C LEU A 82 -5.94 -6.04 22.30
N LEU A 83 -6.53 -4.99 21.75
CA LEU A 83 -5.85 -4.05 20.84
C LEU A 83 -4.72 -3.30 21.54
N ARG A 84 -4.91 -2.88 22.79
CA ARG A 84 -3.88 -2.23 23.59
C ARG A 84 -2.71 -3.16 23.90
N ASN A 85 -3.01 -4.40 24.27
CA ASN A 85 -1.98 -5.39 24.59
C ASN A 85 -1.24 -5.87 23.33
N ASN A 86 -1.91 -5.89 22.19
CA ASN A 86 -1.31 -6.29 20.93
C ASN A 86 -1.73 -5.34 19.78
N PRO A 87 -1.00 -4.23 19.58
CA PRO A 87 -1.30 -3.23 18.54
C PRO A 87 -1.27 -3.78 17.10
N LEU A 88 -0.68 -4.96 16.88
CA LEU A 88 -0.66 -5.61 15.56
C LEU A 88 -2.04 -6.15 15.13
N LEU A 89 -2.96 -6.28 16.08
CA LEU A 89 -4.34 -6.65 15.82
C LEU A 89 -5.15 -5.50 15.23
N ILE A 90 -4.71 -4.25 15.39
CA ILE A 90 -5.46 -3.09 14.92
C ILE A 90 -5.52 -3.08 13.38
N ARG A 91 -6.72 -2.81 12.84
CA ARG A 91 -6.93 -2.62 11.40
C ARG A 91 -6.10 -1.44 10.91
N ARG A 92 -5.48 -1.61 9.75
CA ARG A 92 -4.46 -0.70 9.23
C ARG A 92 -4.67 -0.41 7.74
N PRO A 93 -4.22 0.76 7.24
CA PRO A 93 -3.56 1.85 7.98
C PRO A 93 -4.51 2.65 8.88
N LEU A 94 -3.99 3.38 9.87
CA LEU A 94 -4.73 4.45 10.54
C LEU A 94 -4.25 5.79 10.00
N LEU A 95 -5.19 6.67 9.71
CA LEU A 95 -4.96 7.99 9.13
C LEU A 95 -5.50 9.05 10.07
N GLN A 96 -4.73 10.10 10.30
CA GLN A 96 -5.17 11.26 11.06
C GLN A 96 -4.77 12.55 10.32
N VAL A 97 -5.72 13.47 10.17
CA VAL A 97 -5.49 14.82 9.62
C VAL A 97 -6.21 15.82 10.51
N GLY A 98 -5.45 16.60 11.27
CA GLY A 98 -6.02 17.46 12.33
C GLY A 98 -6.77 16.62 13.36
N ASP A 99 -8.06 16.93 13.53
CA ASP A 99 -8.97 16.24 14.45
C ASP A 99 -9.72 15.06 13.80
N GLU A 100 -9.72 14.98 12.47
CA GLU A 100 -10.37 13.90 11.74
C GLU A 100 -9.46 12.66 11.65
N ARG A 101 -10.07 11.49 11.84
CA ARG A 101 -9.40 10.21 11.96
C ARG A 101 -10.13 9.17 11.12
N ARG A 102 -9.38 8.33 10.42
CA ARG A 102 -9.94 7.26 9.58
C ARG A 102 -9.16 5.98 9.71
N VAL A 103 -9.87 4.87 9.51
CA VAL A 103 -9.34 3.52 9.58
C VAL A 103 -9.41 2.87 8.20
N GLY A 104 -8.31 2.26 7.79
CA GLY A 104 -8.15 1.73 6.45
C GLY A 104 -7.78 2.81 5.43
N PHE A 105 -7.61 2.38 4.19
CA PHE A 105 -7.33 3.26 3.07
C PHE A 105 -8.38 3.05 2.00
N ASP A 106 -9.31 4.00 1.90
CA ASP A 106 -10.29 4.09 0.82
C ASP A 106 -9.95 5.32 -0.01
N ALA A 107 -9.53 5.11 -1.26
CA ALA A 107 -9.07 6.20 -2.12
C ALA A 107 -10.19 7.21 -2.39
N ALA A 108 -11.43 6.78 -2.62
CA ALA A 108 -12.54 7.70 -2.89
C ALA A 108 -12.91 8.52 -1.65
N ALA A 109 -12.88 7.86 -0.49
CA ALA A 109 -13.21 8.52 0.77
C ALA A 109 -12.10 9.49 1.23
N ILE A 110 -10.84 9.17 0.96
CA ILE A 110 -9.68 10.06 1.21
C ILE A 110 -9.67 11.21 0.20
N ASP A 111 -9.99 10.96 -1.06
CA ASP A 111 -10.10 12.00 -2.08
C ASP A 111 -11.15 13.05 -1.70
N SER A 112 -12.34 12.59 -1.28
CA SER A 112 -13.40 13.49 -0.82
C SER A 112 -13.05 14.25 0.46
N TRP A 113 -12.08 13.76 1.24
CA TRP A 113 -11.69 14.34 2.52
C TRP A 113 -10.57 15.36 2.41
N ILE A 114 -9.43 14.97 1.83
CA ILE A 114 -8.22 15.82 1.74
C ILE A 114 -7.79 16.12 0.30
N GLY A 115 -8.43 15.50 -0.68
CA GLY A 115 -8.13 15.65 -2.10
C GLY A 115 -6.93 14.82 -2.54
N LEU A 116 -7.17 13.64 -3.10
CA LEU A 116 -6.17 12.89 -3.83
C LEU A 116 -6.21 13.39 -5.27
N ARG A 117 -5.30 14.31 -5.64
CA ARG A 117 -5.13 14.67 -7.06
C ARG A 117 -5.12 13.38 -7.87
N GLN A 118 -6.04 13.28 -8.83
CA GLN A 118 -6.18 12.07 -9.64
C GLN A 118 -4.88 11.84 -10.37
N VAL A 119 -4.05 10.94 -9.85
CA VAL A 119 -2.91 10.42 -10.60
C VAL A 119 -3.55 9.48 -11.60
N PRO A 120 -3.55 9.80 -12.89
CA PRO A 120 -4.09 8.89 -13.89
C PRO A 120 -3.36 7.53 -13.74
N PRO A 121 -4.07 6.40 -13.90
CA PRO A 121 -3.50 5.06 -13.72
C PRO A 121 -2.27 4.78 -14.58
N ASP A 122 -2.02 5.59 -15.62
CA ASP A 122 -0.85 5.55 -16.49
C ASP A 122 0.49 5.95 -15.80
N GLU A 123 0.46 6.68 -14.68
CA GLU A 123 1.69 7.16 -14.01
C GLU A 123 2.23 6.20 -12.92
N LEU A 124 1.43 5.22 -12.47
CA LEU A 124 1.86 4.25 -11.46
C LEU A 124 2.77 3.15 -12.02
N GLU A 125 2.76 2.95 -13.35
CA GLU A 125 3.63 1.99 -14.06
C GLU A 125 4.98 2.62 -14.48
N GLY A 126 5.15 3.93 -14.33
CA GLY A 126 6.35 4.68 -14.76
C GLY A 126 7.52 4.68 -13.78
N CYS A 127 7.33 4.27 -12.53
CA CYS A 127 8.34 4.39 -11.46
C CYS A 127 9.40 3.27 -11.42
N ARG A 128 9.54 2.45 -12.48
CA ARG A 128 10.67 1.52 -12.63
C ARG A 128 11.60 1.83 -13.81
N LEU A 129 11.32 2.82 -14.65
CA LEU A 129 12.13 3.08 -15.86
C LEU A 129 12.89 4.42 -15.92
N ARG A 130 12.65 5.37 -15.00
CA ARG A 130 13.30 6.70 -15.05
C ARG A 130 14.51 6.89 -14.12
N ARG A 131 15.38 5.87 -13.98
CA ARG A 131 16.70 6.07 -13.32
C ARG A 131 17.91 5.70 -14.20
N PHE A 132 17.70 5.42 -15.49
CA PHE A 132 18.79 5.03 -16.38
C PHE A 132 18.81 5.73 -17.75
N ALA A 133 17.99 6.76 -17.99
CA ALA A 133 17.82 7.34 -19.34
C ALA A 133 18.12 8.84 -19.45
N GLU A 134 18.98 9.38 -18.59
CA GLU A 134 19.59 10.71 -18.79
C GLU A 134 21.12 10.57 -18.82
N ASP A 135 21.62 9.69 -19.68
CA ASP A 135 22.95 9.82 -20.26
C ASP A 135 22.96 9.10 -21.61
N ARG A 136 22.68 9.86 -22.68
CA ARG A 136 23.29 9.78 -24.03
C ARG A 136 22.47 10.58 -25.03
N SER A 137 22.95 11.81 -25.20
CA SER A 137 23.04 12.57 -26.45
C SER A 137 22.81 11.77 -27.75
N ALA A 138 21.96 12.33 -28.63
CA ALA A 138 21.92 12.23 -30.10
C ALA A 138 21.85 10.80 -30.73
N VAL A 139 20.90 10.47 -31.61
CA VAL A 139 20.77 10.82 -33.06
C VAL A 139 19.42 10.23 -33.57
N PRO A 140 18.74 10.77 -34.61
CA PRO A 140 17.35 10.39 -34.93
C PRO A 140 17.18 9.20 -35.92
N ALA A 141 16.02 8.57 -35.77
CA ALA A 141 15.15 7.90 -36.74
C ALA A 141 15.70 6.87 -37.76
N ALA A 142 15.16 5.64 -37.73
CA ALA A 142 14.82 4.87 -38.94
C ALA A 142 13.79 3.74 -38.65
N ASN A 143 12.65 3.86 -39.35
CA ASN A 143 11.75 2.83 -39.89
C ASN A 143 11.71 1.38 -39.34
N GLY A 144 10.47 0.94 -39.11
CA GLY A 144 9.88 -0.12 -39.96
C GLY A 144 9.58 -1.46 -39.30
N GLY A 145 8.35 -1.95 -39.52
CA GLY A 145 8.16 -3.38 -39.81
C GLY A 145 7.44 -4.22 -38.74
N LYS A 146 6.11 -4.24 -38.84
CA LYS A 146 5.21 -5.41 -38.82
C LYS A 146 5.69 -6.78 -38.27
N ALA A 147 4.74 -7.36 -37.53
CA ALA A 147 4.25 -8.75 -37.60
C ALA A 147 4.68 -9.73 -36.51
N ALA A 148 3.64 -10.16 -35.77
CA ALA A 148 3.60 -11.38 -35.02
C ALA A 148 3.51 -12.61 -35.95
N CYS A 149 4.06 -13.73 -35.47
CA CYS A 149 3.48 -15.07 -35.40
C CYS A 149 4.47 -16.19 -35.78
N CYS A 150 4.66 -17.07 -34.80
CA CYS A 150 4.80 -18.52 -34.95
C CYS A 150 6.05 -19.11 -35.63
N ARG A 151 6.89 -19.68 -34.75
CA ARG A 151 7.18 -21.13 -34.65
C ARG A 151 8.05 -21.84 -35.72
N VAL A 152 8.94 -22.67 -35.17
CA VAL A 152 9.55 -23.93 -35.64
C VAL A 152 10.99 -23.89 -36.17
N GLU A 153 11.86 -24.44 -35.30
CA GLU A 153 13.04 -25.32 -35.46
C GLU A 153 14.12 -24.98 -36.51
N PRO A 154 15.40 -25.13 -36.15
CA PRO A 154 16.42 -25.52 -37.12
C PRO A 154 16.87 -26.97 -36.92
N ALA A 155 16.76 -27.72 -38.01
CA ALA A 155 17.45 -28.97 -38.26
C ALA A 155 18.99 -28.76 -38.43
N THR A 156 19.70 -29.86 -38.14
CA THR A 156 20.98 -30.40 -38.68
C THR A 156 21.52 -29.69 -39.95
N ASP A 157 22.82 -29.56 -40.24
CA ASP A 157 23.89 -30.58 -40.25
C ASP A 157 25.26 -29.97 -40.64
N ASP A 158 26.32 -30.69 -40.30
CA ASP A 158 27.66 -30.84 -40.93
C ASP A 158 28.68 -29.69 -41.12
N SER A 159 29.80 -29.81 -40.39
CA SER A 159 31.23 -29.98 -40.82
C SER A 159 31.79 -29.24 -42.06
N PRO A 160 33.12 -28.98 -42.20
CA PRO A 160 34.22 -29.81 -41.68
C PRO A 160 35.47 -29.08 -41.12
N GLY A 161 36.23 -29.81 -40.30
CA GLY A 161 37.58 -29.45 -39.85
C GLY A 161 38.50 -30.68 -39.92
N HIS A 162 39.37 -30.67 -40.92
CA HIS A 162 40.41 -31.65 -41.28
C HIS A 162 41.53 -31.70 -40.21
N PRO A 163 42.41 -32.73 -40.21
CA PRO A 163 43.50 -32.77 -41.20
C PRO A 163 43.66 -34.09 -41.97
#